data_AF-A0A1X3GZR0-F1
#
_entry.id   AF-A0A1X3GZR0-F1
#
_cell.length_a   1.000
_cell.length_b   1.000
_cell.length_c   1.000
_cell.angle_alpha   90.00
_cell.angle_beta   90.00
_cell.angle_gamma   90.00
#
_symmetry.space_group_name_H-M   'P 1'
#
loop_
_entity.id
_entity.type
_entity.pdbx_description
1 polymer ?
#
loop_
_entity_poly.entity_id
_entity_poly.type
_entity_poly.pdbx_seq_one_letter_code
_entity_poly.pdbx_strand_id
1 'polypeptide(L)'
;MAQVLGSIGVLARKDVIEHLSMASSSWDTVSAMASIDDRLNEIRSVRNDIWRCRRRLQSELDDLQRKLLEEHLLERQSAFERLVSATFPFTLRL
;
A
#
# COMPACT_ATOMS: atom_id res chain seq x y z
N MET A 1 12.59 65.00 -11.61
CA MET A 1 11.82 64.66 -10.39
C MET A 1 10.69 63.73 -10.78
N ALA A 2 10.66 62.56 -10.13
CA ALA A 2 9.59 61.55 -10.08
C ALA A 2 9.24 60.75 -11.36
N GLN A 3 9.82 59.54 -11.46
CA GLN A 3 9.11 58.37 -11.99
C GLN A 3 8.15 57.88 -10.90
N VAL A 4 6.89 57.56 -11.25
CA VAL A 4 5.98 56.83 -10.36
C VAL A 4 5.48 55.59 -11.08
N LEU A 5 5.87 54.46 -10.48
CA LEU A 5 5.53 53.08 -10.76
C LEU A 5 4.07 52.78 -10.38
N GLY A 6 3.48 51.75 -10.99
CA GLY A 6 2.47 50.95 -10.30
C GLY A 6 1.23 50.59 -11.11
N SER A 7 1.35 49.64 -12.03
CA SER A 7 0.21 48.84 -12.48
C SER A 7 0.68 47.42 -12.77
N ILE A 8 0.99 46.67 -11.71
CA ILE A 8 1.15 45.22 -11.77
C ILE A 8 0.39 44.66 -10.58
N GLY A 9 -0.59 43.80 -10.83
CA GLY A 9 -1.02 42.91 -9.75
C GLY A 9 -2.40 42.28 -9.81
N VAL A 10 -2.98 41.93 -10.96
CA VAL A 10 -4.12 40.97 -10.95
C VAL A 10 -4.16 40.14 -12.24
N LEU A 11 -3.12 39.36 -12.58
CA LEU A 11 -3.27 38.33 -13.62
C LEU A 11 -2.21 37.21 -13.58
N ALA A 12 -1.87 36.71 -12.40
CA ALA A 12 -0.90 35.61 -12.28
C ALA A 12 -1.18 34.73 -11.06
N ARG A 13 -2.41 34.25 -10.90
CA ARG A 13 -2.76 33.30 -9.81
C ARG A 13 -3.72 32.18 -10.19
N LYS A 14 -4.06 31.99 -11.48
CA LYS A 14 -4.89 30.86 -11.89
C LYS A 14 -4.06 29.71 -12.46
N ASP A 15 -3.15 30.01 -13.38
CA ASP A 15 -2.32 28.99 -14.05
C ASP A 15 -1.36 28.26 -13.11
N VAL A 16 -0.81 28.97 -12.11
CA VAL A 16 0.10 28.38 -11.11
C VAL A 16 -0.65 27.41 -10.19
N ILE A 17 -1.93 27.70 -9.87
CA ILE A 17 -2.75 26.84 -9.01
C ILE A 17 -3.19 25.58 -9.76
N GLU A 18 -3.53 25.68 -11.06
CA GLU A 18 -3.84 24.50 -11.89
C GLU A 18 -2.61 23.60 -12.11
N HIS A 19 -1.44 24.17 -12.36
CA HIS A 19 -0.20 23.38 -12.50
C HIS A 19 0.20 22.68 -11.21
N LEU A 20 0.02 23.32 -10.04
CA LEU A 20 0.25 22.70 -8.74
C LEU A 20 -0.78 21.60 -8.43
N SER A 21 -2.03 21.76 -8.87
CA SER A 21 -3.10 20.76 -8.74
C SER A 21 -2.81 19.50 -9.57
N MET A 22 -2.38 19.66 -10.84
CA MET A 22 -1.95 18.54 -11.70
C MET A 22 -0.71 17.82 -11.17
N ALA A 23 0.23 18.54 -10.57
CA ALA A 23 1.40 17.94 -9.94
C ALA A 23 1.03 17.13 -8.69
N SER A 24 0.09 17.60 -7.86
CA SER A 24 -0.38 16.87 -6.66
C SER A 24 -1.04 15.55 -7.03
N SER A 25 -1.94 15.53 -8.01
CA SER A 25 -2.64 14.30 -8.44
C SER A 25 -1.69 13.20 -8.92
N SER A 26 -0.53 13.58 -9.47
CA SER A 26 0.52 12.65 -9.91
C SER A 26 1.23 11.98 -8.73
N TRP A 27 1.51 12.70 -7.65
CA TRP A 27 2.15 12.15 -6.45
C TRP A 27 1.16 11.40 -5.56
N ASP A 28 -0.13 11.76 -5.58
CA ASP A 28 -1.20 11.03 -4.87
C ASP A 28 -1.39 9.62 -5.44
N THR A 29 -1.18 9.43 -6.75
CA THR A 29 -1.16 8.11 -7.40
C THR A 29 0.11 7.32 -7.05
N VAL A 30 1.26 8.00 -6.96
CA VAL A 30 2.55 7.41 -6.57
C VAL A 30 2.57 7.00 -5.09
N SER A 31 1.83 7.69 -4.22
CA SER A 31 1.65 7.35 -2.81
C SER A 31 0.59 6.25 -2.59
N ALA A 32 -0.48 6.25 -3.39
CA ALA A 32 -1.47 5.17 -3.41
C ALA A 32 -0.92 3.85 -4.00
N MET A 33 0.17 3.93 -4.76
CA MET A 33 0.94 2.81 -5.29
C MET A 33 2.27 2.66 -4.55
N ALA A 34 2.27 2.21 -3.29
CA ALA A 34 3.35 1.31 -2.86
C ALA A 34 3.60 0.36 -4.05
N SER A 35 4.82 0.35 -4.57
CA SER A 35 5.11 -0.15 -5.92
C SER A 35 4.46 -1.51 -6.08
N ILE A 36 4.01 -1.86 -7.28
CA ILE A 36 3.47 -3.21 -7.52
C ILE A 36 4.46 -4.26 -6.99
N ASP A 37 5.76 -3.99 -7.08
CA ASP A 37 6.83 -4.80 -6.47
C ASP A 37 6.77 -4.88 -4.94
N ASP A 38 6.48 -3.78 -4.24
CA ASP A 38 6.32 -3.76 -2.78
C ASP A 38 5.12 -4.60 -2.34
N ARG A 39 3.99 -4.47 -3.05
CA ARG A 39 2.78 -5.28 -2.82
C ARG A 39 3.05 -6.75 -3.07
N LEU A 40 3.75 -7.08 -4.16
CA LEU A 40 4.16 -8.44 -4.47
C LEU A 40 5.16 -8.98 -3.43
N ASN A 41 6.08 -8.15 -2.94
CA ASN A 41 7.02 -8.52 -1.89
C ASN A 41 6.30 -8.83 -0.57
N GLU A 42 5.30 -8.02 -0.20
CA GLU A 42 4.46 -8.26 0.97
C GLU A 42 3.66 -9.56 0.85
N ILE A 43 3.03 -9.80 -0.31
CA ILE A 43 2.33 -11.07 -0.61
C ILE A 43 3.27 -12.27 -0.46
N ARG A 44 4.50 -12.19 -0.99
CA ARG A 44 5.50 -13.26 -0.85
C ARG A 44 5.89 -13.47 0.60
N SER A 45 6.07 -12.39 1.36
CA SER A 45 6.41 -12.43 2.78
C SER A 45 5.33 -13.15 3.60
N VAL A 46 4.07 -12.73 3.47
CA VAL A 46 2.95 -13.34 4.20
C VAL A 46 2.76 -14.81 3.81
N ARG A 47 2.89 -15.15 2.52
CA ARG A 47 2.85 -16.55 2.06
C ARG A 47 3.95 -17.40 2.68
N ASN A 48 5.17 -16.88 2.78
CA ASN A 48 6.28 -17.59 3.41
C ASN A 48 6.04 -17.79 4.91
N ASP A 49 5.49 -16.80 5.60
CA ASP A 49 5.12 -16.91 7.01
C ASP A 49 4.04 -17.97 7.25
N ILE A 50 3.00 -18.00 6.40
CA ILE A 50 1.96 -19.06 6.42
C ILE A 50 2.61 -20.43 6.27
N TRP A 51 3.52 -20.60 5.30
CA TRP A 51 4.20 -21.87 5.07
C TRP A 51 5.07 -22.29 6.25
N ARG A 52 5.81 -21.35 6.87
CA ARG A 52 6.61 -21.61 8.08
C ARG A 52 5.72 -22.03 9.25
N CYS A 53 4.59 -21.35 9.46
CA CYS A 53 3.65 -21.70 10.52
C CYS A 53 3.08 -23.10 10.32
N ARG A 54 2.66 -23.45 9.09
CA ARG A 54 2.19 -24.81 8.74
C ARG A 54 3.26 -25.86 8.98
N ARG A 55 4.51 -25.60 8.58
CA ARG A 55 5.63 -26.52 8.84
C ARG A 55 5.90 -26.67 10.34
N ARG A 56 5.81 -25.60 11.11
CA ARG A 56 6.01 -25.64 12.56
C ARG A 56 4.87 -26.39 13.27
N LEU A 57 3.63 -26.32 12.77
CA LEU A 57 2.52 -27.12 13.28
C LEU A 57 2.69 -28.64 13.07
N GLN A 58 3.55 -29.04 12.14
CA GLN A 58 3.90 -30.45 11.90
C GLN A 58 4.94 -30.99 12.87
N SER A 59 5.64 -30.14 13.64
CA SER A 59 6.55 -30.59 14.69
C SER A 59 5.79 -30.88 15.99
N GLU A 60 6.46 -31.57 16.91
CA GLU A 60 5.98 -31.68 18.29
C GLU A 60 5.97 -30.28 18.92
N LEU A 61 4.77 -29.83 19.29
CA LEU A 61 4.50 -28.56 19.95
C LEU A 61 3.60 -28.86 21.14
N ASP A 62 3.78 -28.08 22.20
CA ASP A 62 2.85 -28.05 23.32
C ASP A 62 1.46 -27.56 22.86
N ASP A 63 0.40 -28.02 23.50
CA ASP A 63 -0.98 -27.72 23.10
C ASP A 63 -1.28 -26.22 23.10
N LEU A 64 -0.73 -25.48 24.07
CA LEU A 64 -0.86 -24.02 24.13
C LEU A 64 -0.13 -23.35 22.95
N GLN A 65 1.08 -23.81 22.65
CA GLN A 65 1.88 -23.29 21.54
C GLN A 65 1.22 -23.57 20.20
N ARG A 66 0.62 -24.76 20.03
CA ARG A 66 -0.14 -25.15 18.85
C ARG A 66 -1.32 -24.20 18.64
N LYS A 67 -2.12 -23.98 19.69
CA LYS A 67 -3.30 -23.10 19.61
C LYS A 67 -2.94 -21.66 19.25
N LEU A 68 -1.92 -21.09 19.89
CA LEU A 68 -1.44 -19.74 19.56
C LEU A 68 -0.94 -19.65 18.12
N LEU A 69 -0.26 -20.69 17.63
CA LEU A 69 0.25 -20.73 16.26
C LEU A 69 -0.87 -20.90 15.22
N GLU A 70 -1.94 -21.62 15.56
CA GLU A 70 -3.14 -21.75 14.73
C GLU A 70 -3.91 -20.43 14.63
N GLU A 71 -4.12 -19.73 15.74
CA GLU A 71 -4.72 -18.39 15.76
C GLU A 71 -3.89 -17.42 14.89
N HIS A 72 -2.57 -17.42 15.07
CA HIS A 72 -1.69 -16.59 14.24
C HIS A 72 -1.74 -16.98 12.75
N LEU A 73 -1.83 -18.28 12.45
CA LEU A 73 -1.94 -18.76 11.06
C LEU A 73 -3.24 -18.28 10.39
N LEU A 74 -4.34 -18.18 11.14
CA LEU A 74 -5.60 -17.62 10.65
C LEU A 74 -5.49 -16.12 10.37
N GLU A 75 -4.88 -15.35 11.27
CA GLU A 75 -4.61 -13.92 11.06
C GLU A 75 -3.79 -13.67 9.79
N ARG A 76 -2.73 -14.47 9.58
CA ARG A 76 -1.90 -14.37 8.38
C ARG A 76 -2.63 -14.75 7.10
N GLN A 77 -3.49 -15.76 7.14
CA GLN A 77 -4.35 -16.10 5.99
C GLN A 77 -5.32 -14.95 5.65
N SER A 78 -5.96 -14.36 6.64
CA SER A 78 -6.83 -13.20 6.42
C SER A 78 -6.07 -11.99 5.88
N ALA A 79 -4.85 -11.73 6.36
CA ALA A 79 -3.99 -10.68 5.82
C ALA A 79 -3.60 -10.95 4.36
N PHE A 80 -3.26 -12.20 4.04
CA PHE A 80 -2.95 -12.62 2.68
C PHE A 80 -4.12 -12.41 1.73
N GLU A 81 -5.33 -12.82 2.11
CA GLU A 81 -6.54 -12.62 1.30
C GLU A 81 -6.80 -11.14 1.02
N ARG A 82 -6.66 -10.28 2.04
CA ARG A 82 -6.80 -8.82 1.87
C ARG A 82 -5.74 -8.25 0.93
N LEU A 83 -4.48 -8.66 1.06
CA LEU A 83 -3.39 -8.21 0.20
C LEU A 83 -3.57 -8.65 -1.25
N VAL A 84 -3.98 -9.91 -1.46
CA VAL A 84 -4.27 -10.45 -2.80
C VAL A 84 -5.45 -9.72 -3.40
N SER A 85 -6.55 -9.53 -2.66
CA SER A 85 -7.71 -8.80 -3.14
C SER A 85 -7.41 -7.33 -3.46
N ALA A 86 -6.52 -6.70 -2.70
CA ALA A 86 -6.12 -5.31 -2.94
C ALA A 86 -5.11 -5.15 -4.09
N THR A 87 -4.30 -6.18 -4.36
CA THR A 87 -3.24 -6.13 -5.39
C THR A 87 -3.71 -6.65 -6.74
N PHE A 88 -4.58 -7.67 -6.74
CA PHE A 88 -5.14 -8.29 -7.93
C PHE A 88 -6.65 -8.09 -7.93
N PRO A 89 -7.16 -7.02 -8.57
CA PRO A 89 -8.61 -6.74 -8.63
C PRO A 89 -9.39 -7.77 -9.47
N PHE A 90 -8.70 -8.76 -10.06
CA PHE A 90 -9.31 -9.86 -10.78
C PHE A 90 -9.16 -11.14 -9.96
N THR A 91 -10.26 -11.61 -9.39
CA THR A 91 -10.34 -12.96 -8.85
C THR A 91 -10.23 -13.93 -10.03
N LEU A 92 -9.09 -14.63 -10.15
CA LEU A 92 -8.99 -15.81 -10.99
C LEU A 92 -9.94 -16.86 -10.39
N ARG A 93 -11.15 -16.98 -10.94
CA ARG A 93 -11.98 -18.16 -10.74
C ARG A 93 -11.26 -19.33 -11.41
N LEU A 94 -10.67 -20.20 -10.61
CA LEU A 94 -10.17 -21.52 -11.00
C LEU A 94 -11.24 -22.57 -10.73
#